data_AF-A0A1T5DI93-F1
#
_entry.id   AF-A0A1T5DI93-F1
#
_cell.length_a   1.000
_cell.length_b   1.000
_cell.length_c   1.000
_cell.angle_alpha   90.00
_cell.angle_beta   90.00
_cell.angle_gamma   90.00
#
_symmetry.space_group_name_H-M   'P 1'
#
loop_
_entity.id
_entity.type
_entity.pdbx_description
1 polymer ?
#
loop_
_entity_poly.entity_id
_entity_poly.type
_entity_poly.pdbx_seq_one_letter_code
_entity_poly.pdbx_strand_id
1 'polypeptide(L)' 'MAWRTARTFLLALLLISASACSRTENEPGPGGVTVSEAKALDQAAEMLESRDPPPLAGHDQAAGESAR' A
#
# COMPACT_ATOMS: atom_id res chain seq x y z
N MET A 1 39.49 -20.71 -15.29
CA MET A 1 38.07 -20.83 -15.68
C MET A 1 37.13 -20.73 -14.46
N ALA A 2 37.45 -21.39 -13.34
CA ALA A 2 36.68 -21.37 -12.09
C ALA A 2 36.44 -19.98 -11.45
N TRP A 3 37.34 -19.02 -11.62
CA TRP A 3 37.14 -17.65 -11.11
C TRP A 3 36.11 -16.84 -11.90
N ARG A 4 35.93 -17.14 -13.19
CA ARG A 4 34.90 -16.46 -14.00
C ARG A 4 33.51 -16.93 -13.57
N THR A 5 33.36 -18.24 -13.32
CA THR A 5 32.10 -18.83 -12.85
C THR A 5 31.79 -18.46 -11.40
N ALA A 6 32.79 -18.40 -10.52
CA ALA A 6 32.60 -17.93 -9.14
C ALA A 6 32.15 -16.46 -9.08
N ARG A 7 32.73 -15.61 -9.93
CA ARG A 7 32.38 -14.19 -10.01
C ARG A 7 30.96 -13.95 -10.56
N THR A 8 30.53 -14.72 -11.56
CA THR A 8 29.13 -14.66 -12.03
C THR A 8 28.14 -15.15 -10.99
N PHE A 9 28.51 -16.18 -10.21
CA PHE A 9 27.66 -16.69 -9.13
C PHE A 9 27.45 -15.66 -8.03
N LEU A 10 28.51 -14.97 -7.62
CA LEU A 10 28.45 -13.87 -6.64
C LEU A 10 27.57 -12.71 -7.12
N LEU A 11 27.66 -12.31 -8.39
CA LEU A 11 26.82 -11.26 -8.97
C LEU A 11 25.34 -11.64 -8.98
N ALA A 12 25.03 -12.88 -9.36
CA ALA A 12 23.65 -13.39 -9.36
C ALA A 12 23.06 -13.41 -7.94
N LEU A 13 23.83 -13.82 -6.95
CA LEU A 13 23.40 -13.86 -5.55
C LEU A 13 23.10 -12.46 -5.00
N LEU A 14 23.91 -11.46 -5.37
CA LEU A 14 23.72 -10.06 -4.97
C LEU A 14 22.43 -9.46 -5.55
N LEU A 15 22.12 -9.77 -6.82
CA LEU A 15 20.90 -9.31 -7.50
C LEU A 15 19.62 -9.87 -6.84
N ILE A 16 19.65 -11.13 -6.39
CA ILE A 16 18.50 -11.77 -5.71
C ILE A 16 18.32 -11.21 -4.28
N SER A 17 19.41 -10.89 -3.58
CA SER A 17 19.30 -10.20 -2.27
C SER A 17 18.71 -8.78 -2.41
N ALA A 18 19.00 -8.08 -3.50
CA ALA A 18 18.44 -6.75 -3.75
C ALA A 18 16.91 -6.79 -3.94
N SER A 19 16.34 -7.85 -4.52
CA SER A 19 14.88 -8.00 -4.61
C SER A 19 14.22 -8.32 -3.27
N ALA A 20 14.96 -8.81 -2.27
CA ALA A 20 14.47 -8.98 -0.91
C ALA A 20 14.48 -7.68 -0.09
N CYS A 21 15.28 -6.67 -0.50
CA CYS A 21 15.15 -5.29 -0.03
C CYS A 21 14.15 -4.47 -0.86
N SER A 22 13.58 -5.05 -1.91
CA SER A 22 12.48 -4.44 -2.64
C SER A 22 11.20 -4.72 -1.88
N ARG A 23 10.61 -3.65 -1.32
CA ARG A 23 9.28 -3.57 -0.72
C ARG A 23 8.33 -4.61 -1.35
N THR A 24 8.15 -5.76 -0.71
CA THR A 24 7.05 -6.65 -1.08
C THR A 24 5.76 -5.87 -0.82
N GLU A 25 4.76 -6.04 -1.67
CA GLU A 25 3.45 -5.37 -1.59
C GLU A 25 2.74 -5.60 -0.23
N ASN A 26 3.26 -6.52 0.59
CA ASN A 26 2.79 -6.89 1.92
C ASN A 26 3.65 -6.38 3.09
N GLU A 27 4.81 -5.74 2.87
CA GLU A 27 5.51 -5.10 3.99
C GLU A 27 4.77 -3.80 4.39
N PRO A 28 4.50 -3.57 5.68
CA PRO A 28 3.91 -2.32 6.16
C PRO A 28 4.81 -1.12 5.80
N GLY A 29 4.26 -0.18 5.05
CA GLY A 29 4.89 1.10 4.74
C GLY A 29 4.80 2.10 5.90
N PRO A 30 5.28 3.34 5.71
CA PRO A 30 5.10 4.42 6.67
C PRO A 30 3.59 4.63 6.92
N GLY A 31 3.16 4.55 8.19
CA GLY A 31 1.74 4.55 8.55
C GLY A 31 1.15 3.16 8.84
N GLY A 32 1.95 2.09 8.74
CA GLY A 32 1.55 0.73 9.12
C GLY A 32 0.66 0.03 8.09
N VAL A 33 0.38 0.67 6.95
CA VAL A 33 -0.39 0.10 5.84
C VAL A 33 0.53 -0.40 4.74
N THR A 34 0.16 -1.51 4.11
CA THR A 34 0.89 -2.04 2.95
C THR A 34 0.63 -1.18 1.70
N VAL A 35 1.43 -1.37 0.65
CA VAL A 35 1.23 -0.65 -0.63
C VAL A 35 -0.12 -1.02 -1.25
N SER A 36 -0.50 -2.28 -1.15
CA SER A 36 -1.79 -2.78 -1.63
C SER A 36 -2.97 -2.20 -0.85
N GLU A 37 -2.85 -2.07 0.47
CA GLU A 37 -3.85 -1.41 1.34
C GLU A 37 -3.98 0.08 1.01
N ALA A 38 -2.87 0.79 0.84
CA ALA A 38 -2.89 2.20 0.46
C ALA A 38 -3.60 2.42 -0.88
N LYS A 39 -3.35 1.55 -1.87
CA LYS A 39 -4.02 1.61 -3.18
C LYS A 39 -5.52 1.33 -3.10
N ALA A 40 -5.95 0.45 -2.20
CA ALA A 40 -7.38 0.18 -1.98
C ALA A 40 -8.09 1.38 -1.32
N LEU A 41 -7.42 2.04 -0.37
CA LEU A 41 -7.91 3.27 0.27
C LEU A 41 -8.04 4.43 -0.74
N ASP A 42 -7.05 4.61 -1.61
CA ASP A 42 -7.08 5.63 -2.67
C ASP A 42 -8.27 5.43 -3.62
N GLN A 43 -8.51 4.18 -4.06
CA GLN A 43 -9.67 3.86 -4.89
C GLN A 43 -11.00 4.15 -4.18
N ALA A 44 -11.09 3.86 -2.89
CA ALA A 44 -12.28 4.17 -2.11
C ALA A 44 -12.51 5.69 -2.02
N ALA A 45 -11.45 6.49 -1.88
CA ALA A 45 -11.54 7.95 -1.91
C ALA A 45 -11.99 8.46 -3.28
N GLU A 46 -11.44 7.93 -4.37
CA GLU A 46 -11.83 8.29 -5.75
C GLU A 46 -13.32 7.96 -6.02
N MET A 47 -13.82 6.84 -5.49
CA MET A 47 -15.25 6.50 -5.56
C MET A 47 -16.14 7.45 -4.77
N LEU A 48 -15.65 8.05 -3.69
CA LEU A 48 -16.39 9.06 -2.91
C LEU A 48 -16.43 10.40 -3.66
N GLU A 49 -15.31 10.80 -4.26
CA GLU A 49 -15.19 12.07 -4.98
C GLU A 49 -15.92 12.05 -6.34
N SER A 50 -16.00 10.89 -6.99
CA SER A 50 -16.77 10.72 -8.23
C SER A 50 -18.29 10.69 -8.02
N ARG A 51 -18.76 10.55 -6.78
CA ARG A 51 -20.19 10.63 -6.47
C ARG A 51 -20.57 12.09 -6.32
N ASP A 52 -21.74 12.47 -6.84
CA ASP A 52 -22.36 13.72 -6.42
C ASP A 52 -22.48 13.69 -4.89
N PRO A 53 -21.90 14.68 -4.18
CA PRO A 53 -22.05 14.74 -2.74
C PRO A 53 -23.55 14.79 -2.48
N PRO A 54 -24.07 13.93 -1.57
CA PRO A 54 -25.47 14.05 -1.19
C PRO A 54 -25.71 15.52 -0.78
N PRO A 55 -26.86 16.12 -1.17
CA PRO A 55 -27.20 17.46 -0.71
C PRO A 55 -26.97 17.47 0.79
N LEU A 56 -26.15 18.40 1.28
CA LEU A 56 -25.66 18.49 2.66
C LEU A 56 -26.83 18.37 3.65
N ALA A 57 -27.25 17.14 3.93
CA ALA A 57 -28.22 16.82 4.95
C ALA A 57 -27.43 16.94 6.24
N GLY A 58 -27.78 17.97 7.01
CA GLY A 58 -26.96 18.54 8.06
C GLY A 58 -26.18 17.52 8.89
N HIS A 59 -24.95 17.91 9.23
CA HIS A 59 -24.07 17.30 10.24
C HIS A 59 -24.72 17.12 11.64
N ASP A 60 -26.03 17.27 11.79
CA ASP A 60 -26.79 17.13 13.03
C ASP A 60 -27.16 15.68 13.39
N GLN A 61 -27.05 14.70 12.47
CA GLN A 61 -27.47 13.32 12.78
C GLN A 61 -26.40 12.46 13.48
N ALA A 62 -25.13 12.87 13.52
CA ALA A 62 -24.07 12.12 14.21
C ALA A 62 -24.14 12.23 15.75
N ALA A 63 -24.91 13.17 16.30
CA ALA A 63 -25.08 13.34 17.75
C ALA A 63 -26.27 12.53 18.33
N GLY A 64 -27.13 11.95 17.48
CA GLY A 64 -28.36 11.26 17.91
C GLY A 64 -28.27 9.74 18.08
N GLU A 65 -27.31 9.07 17.43
CA GLU A 65 -27.18 7.60 17.45
C GLU A 65 -26.46 7.09 18.70
N SER A 66 -25.64 7.91 19.36
CA SER A 66 -24.88 7.49 20.56
C SER A 66 -25.72 7.42 21.85
N ALA A 67 -27.05 7.61 21.74
CA ALA A 67 -27.97 7.66 22.87
C ALA A 67 -29.11 6.63 22.77
N ARG A 68 -28.99 5.59 21.94
CA ARG A 68 -30.00 4.52 21.83
C ARG A 68 -29.45 3.12 22.10
#